data_AF-A0A5C4USN6-F1
#
_entry.id   AF-A0A5C4USN6-F1
#
_cell.length_a   1.000
_cell.length_b   1.000
_cell.length_c   1.000
_cell.angle_alpha   90.00
_cell.angle_beta   90.00
_cell.angle_gamma   90.00
#
_symmetry.space_group_name_H-M   'P 1'
#
loop_
_entity.id
_entity.type
_entity.pdbx_description
1 polymer ?
#
loop_
_entity_poly.entity_id
_entity_poly.type
_entity_poly.pdbx_seq_one_letter_code
_entity_poly.pdbx_strand_id
1 'polypeptide(L)'
;MTRPPLPRTPRHEFPPELRRRHTLDHIRECGIGAVAQHPVTYRRWGPAKSIVVTVGVFLGLGVLMGIGASSDGEVPFVVPPLAALGAWAVLYGLPILLPLAVRDIRRQRRLHRAVSAIPRVGGHTLPGEVGDTPGLVGYDAGVLRLYTARGVALEVPFPSIYVVEELPPKGFSGLPGIDVLAMDGTWTEFRVTDNGKLLTTLEQAGTPVLRAVNRF
;
A
#
# COMPACT_ATOMS: atom_id res chain seq x y z
N MET A 1 12.07 33.87 1.78
CA MET A 1 13.12 32.85 1.53
C MET A 1 12.44 31.52 1.25
N THR A 2 12.40 31.09 -0.02
CA THR A 2 11.88 29.78 -0.39
C THR A 2 12.94 28.73 -0.03
N ARG A 3 12.65 27.89 0.97
CA ARG A 3 13.53 26.78 1.33
C ARG A 3 13.71 25.86 0.10
N PRO A 4 14.93 25.36 -0.16
CA PRO A 4 15.16 24.40 -1.23
C PRO A 4 14.29 23.14 -0.98
N PRO A 5 13.80 22.47 -2.04
CA PRO A 5 13.04 21.24 -1.87
C PRO A 5 13.91 20.21 -1.15
N LEU A 6 13.44 19.78 0.03
CA LEU A 6 14.12 18.81 0.90
C LEU A 6 14.39 17.48 0.17
N PRO A 7 15.43 16.74 0.58
CA PRO A 7 15.93 15.58 -0.16
C PRO A 7 14.85 14.53 -0.44
N ARG A 8 14.79 14.17 -1.73
CA ARG A 8 13.70 13.47 -2.43
C ARG A 8 13.77 11.94 -2.27
N THR A 9 13.99 11.45 -1.06
CA THR A 9 14.16 10.01 -0.82
C THR A 9 12.79 9.34 -0.67
N PRO A 10 12.44 8.30 -1.45
CA PRO A 10 11.16 7.61 -1.35
C PRO A 10 11.09 6.76 -0.07
N ARG A 11 10.77 7.39 1.07
CA ARG A 11 10.83 6.80 2.43
C ARG A 11 9.95 5.56 2.60
N HIS A 12 8.88 5.44 1.82
CA HIS A 12 7.93 4.32 1.90
C HIS A 12 8.45 3.02 1.28
N GLU A 13 9.56 3.06 0.53
CA GLU A 13 10.25 1.87 0.01
C GLU A 13 11.12 1.20 1.07
N PHE A 14 11.46 1.92 2.15
CA PHE A 14 12.30 1.39 3.23
C PHE A 14 11.56 0.39 4.14
N PRO A 15 12.31 -0.49 4.84
CA PRO A 15 11.81 -1.23 5.98
C PRO A 15 11.19 -0.29 7.02
N PRO A 16 10.16 -0.74 7.78
CA PRO A 16 9.46 0.12 8.73
C PRO A 16 10.37 0.83 9.74
N GLU A 17 11.39 0.14 10.27
CA GLU A 17 12.32 0.70 11.24
C GLU A 17 13.12 1.88 10.68
N LEU A 18 13.67 1.73 9.46
CA LEU A 18 14.44 2.78 8.80
C LEU A 18 13.55 3.97 8.43
N ARG A 19 12.31 3.71 7.97
CA ARG A 19 11.32 4.76 7.72
C ARG A 19 11.02 5.56 8.99
N ARG A 20 10.69 4.88 10.09
CA ARG A 20 10.37 5.52 11.39
C ARG A 20 11.52 6.35 11.92
N ARG A 21 12.76 5.87 11.78
CA ARG A 21 13.97 6.61 12.12
C ARG A 21 14.09 7.90 11.31
N HIS A 22 13.94 7.82 9.98
CA HIS A 22 13.95 9.00 9.12
C HIS A 22 12.82 9.98 9.43
N THR A 23 11.63 9.49 9.77
CA THR A 23 10.51 10.35 10.19
C THR A 23 10.85 11.11 11.46
N LEU A 24 11.41 10.42 12.48
CA LEU A 24 11.86 11.06 13.72
C LEU A 24 12.99 12.06 13.51
N ASP A 25 14.02 11.71 12.74
CA ASP A 25 15.14 12.60 12.45
C ASP A 25 14.66 13.86 11.72
N HIS A 26 13.72 13.70 10.78
CA HIS A 26 13.15 14.84 10.06
C HIS A 26 12.29 15.74 10.95
N ILE A 27 11.54 15.17 11.89
CA ILE A 27 10.79 15.95 12.88
C ILE A 27 11.75 16.73 13.80
N ARG A 28 12.87 16.12 14.20
CA ARG A 28 13.90 16.80 15.01
C ARG A 28 14.56 17.96 14.27
N GLU A 29 14.83 17.80 12.97
CA GLU A 29 15.46 18.84 12.15
C GLU A 29 14.52 20.01 11.85
N CYS A 30 13.26 19.72 11.50
CA CYS A 30 12.35 20.72 10.91
C CYS A 30 11.24 21.18 11.86
N GLY A 31 10.97 20.43 12.92
CA GLY A 31 9.82 20.63 13.82
C GLY A 31 8.51 20.08 13.23
N ILE A 32 7.69 19.46 14.08
CA ILE A 32 6.50 18.69 13.65
C ILE A 32 5.49 19.49 12.81
N GLY A 33 5.27 20.77 13.16
CA GLY A 33 4.33 21.64 12.44
C GLY A 33 4.76 21.92 11.00
N ALA A 34 6.07 22.01 10.75
CA ALA A 34 6.58 22.17 9.39
C ALA A 34 6.52 20.84 8.61
N VAL A 35 6.82 19.70 9.26
CA VAL A 35 6.78 18.39 8.60
C VAL A 35 5.37 18.02 8.14
N ALA A 36 4.34 18.29 8.95
CA ALA A 36 2.95 18.04 8.58
C ALA A 36 2.49 18.83 7.34
N GLN A 37 3.13 19.96 7.05
CA GLN A 37 2.87 20.78 5.86
C GLN A 37 3.68 20.32 4.64
N HIS A 38 4.59 19.36 4.79
CA HIS A 38 5.45 18.85 3.73
C HIS A 38 5.05 17.42 3.36
N PRO A 39 4.43 17.20 2.18
CA PRO A 39 4.04 15.87 1.77
C PRO A 39 5.28 14.98 1.54
N VAL A 40 5.18 13.73 2.00
CA VAL A 40 6.19 12.70 1.78
C VAL A 40 5.99 12.10 0.40
N THR A 41 6.99 12.21 -0.47
CA THR A 41 6.89 11.65 -1.82
C THR A 41 7.04 10.13 -1.79
N TYR A 42 6.23 9.43 -2.57
CA TYR A 42 6.41 8.01 -2.84
C TYR A 42 6.36 7.74 -4.34
N ARG A 43 7.03 6.68 -4.79
CA ARG A 43 6.93 6.23 -6.17
C ARG A 43 6.04 5.00 -6.23
N ARG A 44 4.88 5.11 -6.87
CA ARG A 44 4.05 3.95 -7.17
C ARG A 44 4.65 3.20 -8.36
N TRP A 45 5.59 2.30 -8.12
CA TRP A 45 5.88 1.23 -9.08
C TRP A 45 4.71 0.25 -9.05
N GLY A 46 3.65 0.60 -9.78
CA GLY A 46 2.54 -0.33 -9.99
C GLY A 46 3.09 -1.55 -10.74
N PRO A 47 2.92 -2.77 -10.23
CA PRO A 47 3.38 -3.97 -10.92
C PRO A 47 2.64 -4.20 -12.25
N ALA A 48 1.56 -3.47 -12.49
CA ALA A 48 0.94 -3.32 -13.82
C ALA A 48 1.94 -2.84 -14.88
N LYS A 49 2.87 -1.91 -14.57
CA LYS A 49 3.85 -1.42 -15.56
C LYS A 49 4.88 -2.51 -15.91
N SER A 50 5.40 -3.24 -14.92
CA SER A 50 6.34 -4.33 -15.18
C SER A 50 5.68 -5.51 -15.90
N ILE A 51 4.42 -5.82 -15.60
CA ILE A 51 3.65 -6.81 -16.36
C ILE A 51 3.44 -6.35 -17.80
N VAL A 52 2.94 -5.13 -18.01
CA VAL A 52 2.68 -4.62 -19.37
C VAL A 52 3.95 -4.62 -20.21
N VAL A 53 5.08 -4.20 -19.64
CA VAL A 53 6.37 -4.23 -20.35
C VAL A 53 6.81 -5.66 -20.65
N THR A 54 6.78 -6.57 -19.68
CA THR A 54 7.23 -7.95 -19.90
C THR A 54 6.31 -8.71 -20.86
N VAL A 55 4.99 -8.60 -20.70
CA VAL A 55 4.01 -9.17 -21.64
C VAL A 55 4.22 -8.58 -23.04
N GLY A 56 4.42 -7.26 -23.14
CA GLY A 56 4.65 -6.57 -24.41
C GLY A 56 5.91 -7.05 -25.13
N VAL A 57 7.01 -7.27 -24.40
CA VAL A 57 8.25 -7.82 -24.97
C VAL A 57 8.05 -9.23 -25.53
N PHE A 58 7.41 -10.12 -24.77
CA PHE A 58 7.17 -11.49 -25.22
C PHE A 58 6.20 -11.53 -26.41
N LEU A 59 5.11 -10.75 -26.36
CA LEU A 59 4.20 -10.61 -27.49
C LEU A 59 4.87 -10.03 -28.73
N GLY A 60 5.70 -8.99 -28.56
CA GLY A 60 6.44 -8.38 -29.67
C GLY A 60 7.40 -9.38 -30.34
N LEU A 61 8.13 -10.16 -29.55
CA LEU A 61 9.00 -11.23 -30.06
C LEU A 61 8.18 -12.32 -30.78
N GLY A 62 7.04 -12.73 -30.20
CA GLY A 62 6.16 -13.71 -30.81
C GLY A 62 5.56 -13.23 -32.14
N VAL A 63 5.18 -11.95 -32.24
CA VAL A 63 4.70 -11.35 -33.50
C VAL A 63 5.81 -11.30 -34.56
N LEU A 64 7.03 -10.89 -34.19
CA LEU A 64 8.17 -10.86 -35.11
C LEU A 64 8.50 -12.26 -35.65
N MET A 65 8.49 -13.28 -34.77
CA MET A 65 8.65 -14.69 -35.18
C MET A 65 7.50 -15.17 -36.07
N GLY A 66 6.27 -14.76 -35.76
CA GLY A 66 5.08 -15.05 -36.57
C GLY A 66 5.19 -14.49 -37.98
N ILE A 67 5.68 -13.25 -38.14
CA ILE A 67 5.88 -12.62 -39.46
C ILE A 67 6.87 -13.46 -40.28
N GLY A 68 8.04 -13.80 -39.71
CA GLY A 68 9.07 -14.58 -40.41
C GLY A 68 8.65 -16.02 -40.71
N ALA A 69 7.97 -16.70 -39.79
CA ALA A 69 7.51 -18.07 -40.03
C ALA A 69 6.31 -18.16 -41.01
N SER A 70 5.48 -17.12 -41.05
CA SER A 70 4.32 -17.08 -41.96
C SER A 70 4.71 -16.77 -43.40
N SER A 71 5.82 -16.05 -43.64
CA SER A 71 6.34 -15.83 -45.00
C SER A 71 6.88 -17.11 -45.64
N ASP A 72 7.31 -18.07 -44.82
CA ASP A 72 7.86 -19.35 -45.27
C ASP A 72 6.78 -20.44 -45.40
N GLY A 73 5.53 -20.16 -45.01
CA GLY A 73 4.38 -21.06 -45.15
C GLY A 73 4.36 -22.27 -44.20
N GLU A 74 5.34 -22.39 -43.31
CA GLU A 74 5.51 -23.57 -42.43
C GLU A 74 4.59 -23.55 -41.21
N VAL A 75 4.27 -22.36 -40.67
CA VAL A 75 3.53 -22.23 -39.40
C VAL A 75 2.49 -21.11 -39.48
N PRO A 76 1.24 -21.33 -39.03
CA PRO A 76 0.25 -20.26 -38.92
C PRO A 76 0.76 -19.13 -38.02
N PHE A 77 0.60 -17.88 -38.47
CA PHE A 77 1.04 -16.66 -37.77
C PHE A 77 0.67 -16.60 -36.28
N VAL A 78 -0.45 -17.21 -35.89
CA VAL A 78 -0.97 -17.17 -34.51
C VAL A 78 -0.15 -18.04 -33.54
N VAL A 79 0.57 -19.05 -34.04
CA VAL A 79 1.30 -20.01 -33.20
C VAL A 79 2.45 -19.34 -32.42
N PRO A 80 3.36 -18.57 -33.04
CA PRO A 80 4.47 -17.96 -32.29
C PRO A 80 4.05 -16.91 -31.23
N PRO A 81 3.05 -16.02 -31.46
CA PRO A 81 2.49 -15.17 -30.41
C PRO A 81 1.90 -15.94 -29.22
N LEU A 82 1.16 -17.03 -29.46
CA LEU A 82 0.61 -17.87 -28.39
C LEU A 82 1.71 -18.60 -27.62
N ALA A 83 2.73 -19.12 -28.31
CA ALA A 83 3.88 -19.75 -27.67
C ALA A 83 4.66 -18.75 -26.80
N ALA A 84 4.83 -17.51 -27.26
CA ALA A 84 5.50 -16.46 -26.50
C ALA A 84 4.69 -16.04 -25.26
N LEU A 85 3.35 -15.98 -25.34
CA LEU A 85 2.49 -15.81 -24.16
C LEU A 85 2.61 -16.97 -23.18
N GLY A 86 2.66 -18.21 -23.68
CA GLY A 86 2.89 -19.40 -22.87
C GLY A 86 4.24 -19.34 -22.15
N ALA A 87 5.29 -18.95 -22.86
CA ALA A 87 6.63 -18.76 -22.29
C ALA A 87 6.64 -17.66 -21.21
N TRP A 88 5.99 -16.52 -21.46
CA TRP A 88 5.84 -15.47 -20.45
C TRP A 88 5.10 -15.97 -19.20
N ALA A 89 4.01 -16.74 -19.39
CA ALA A 89 3.24 -17.29 -18.29
C ALA A 89 4.09 -18.26 -17.45
N VAL A 90 4.89 -19.13 -18.08
CA VAL A 90 5.75 -20.09 -17.37
C VAL A 90 6.94 -19.41 -16.68
N LEU A 91 7.55 -18.40 -17.31
CA LEU A 91 8.76 -17.75 -16.79
C LEU A 91 8.48 -16.63 -15.78
N TYR A 92 7.36 -15.92 -15.92
CA TYR A 92 7.03 -14.75 -15.09
C TYR A 92 5.68 -14.87 -14.41
N GLY A 93 4.62 -15.23 -15.16
CA GLY A 93 3.26 -15.26 -14.64
C GLY A 93 3.08 -16.22 -13.45
N LEU A 94 3.39 -17.49 -13.65
CA LEU A 94 3.23 -18.56 -12.67
C LEU A 94 4.22 -18.49 -11.50
N PRO A 95 5.54 -18.27 -11.68
CA PRO A 95 6.46 -18.27 -10.55
C PRO A 95 6.40 -16.99 -9.71
N ILE A 96 6.00 -15.86 -10.29
CA ILE A 96 6.06 -14.55 -9.62
C ILE A 96 4.66 -14.01 -9.34
N LEU A 97 3.79 -13.89 -10.34
CA LEU A 97 2.48 -13.23 -10.15
C LEU A 97 1.47 -14.11 -9.42
N LEU A 98 1.45 -15.41 -9.71
CA LEU A 98 0.48 -16.33 -9.10
C LEU A 98 0.64 -16.43 -7.57
N PRO A 99 1.84 -16.60 -6.97
CA PRO A 99 1.99 -16.61 -5.53
C PRO A 99 1.55 -15.30 -4.86
N LEU A 100 1.83 -14.16 -5.50
CA LEU A 100 1.40 -12.85 -5.03
C LEU A 100 -0.13 -12.72 -5.04
N ALA A 101 -0.77 -13.08 -6.16
CA ALA A 101 -2.23 -13.06 -6.29
C ALA A 101 -2.90 -14.00 -5.27
N VAL A 102 -2.36 -15.20 -5.06
CA VAL A 102 -2.88 -16.15 -4.08
C VAL A 102 -2.74 -15.61 -2.65
N ARG A 103 -1.60 -15.01 -2.30
CA ARG A 103 -1.38 -14.38 -0.99
C ARG A 103 -2.40 -13.26 -0.74
N ASP A 104 -2.64 -12.44 -1.76
CA ASP A 104 -3.56 -11.32 -1.70
C ASP A 104 -5.02 -11.77 -1.52
N ILE A 105 -5.46 -12.76 -2.30
CA ILE A 105 -6.78 -13.37 -2.16
C ILE A 105 -6.96 -13.99 -0.76
N ARG A 106 -5.95 -14.69 -0.24
CA ARG A 106 -6.00 -15.27 1.11
C ARG A 106 -6.13 -14.19 2.18
N ARG A 107 -5.37 -13.11 2.07
CA ARG A 107 -5.47 -11.96 2.99
C ARG A 107 -6.85 -11.32 2.94
N GLN A 108 -7.39 -11.04 1.75
CA GLN A 108 -8.73 -10.48 1.59
C GLN A 108 -9.81 -11.39 2.19
N ARG A 109 -9.74 -12.71 1.94
CA ARG A 109 -10.67 -13.67 2.54
C ARG A 109 -10.56 -13.71 4.06
N ARG A 110 -9.35 -13.66 4.61
CA ARG A 110 -9.11 -13.60 6.07
C ARG A 110 -9.73 -12.34 6.66
N LEU A 111 -9.49 -11.19 6.04
CA LEU A 111 -10.06 -9.91 6.48
C LEU A 111 -11.59 -9.94 6.43
N HIS A 112 -12.17 -10.40 5.31
CA HIS A 112 -13.60 -10.48 5.14
C HIS A 112 -14.25 -11.38 6.20
N ARG A 113 -13.69 -12.56 6.46
CA ARG A 113 -14.15 -13.47 7.51
C ARG A 113 -14.06 -12.86 8.90
N ALA A 114 -12.95 -12.19 9.20
CA ALA A 114 -12.76 -11.53 10.49
C ALA A 114 -13.81 -10.43 10.69
N VAL A 115 -14.00 -9.56 9.70
CA VAL A 115 -14.98 -8.47 9.74
C VAL A 115 -16.41 -8.98 9.84
N SER A 116 -16.77 -10.04 9.11
CA SER A 116 -18.12 -10.61 9.17
C SER A 116 -18.48 -11.20 10.53
N ALA A 117 -17.48 -11.56 11.33
CA ALA A 117 -17.68 -12.10 12.68
C ALA A 117 -17.80 -11.00 13.75
N ILE A 118 -17.59 -9.72 13.40
CA ILE A 118 -17.70 -8.60 14.33
C ILE A 118 -19.15 -8.12 14.34
N PRO A 119 -19.79 -8.00 15.52
CA PRO A 119 -21.09 -7.35 15.62
C PRO A 119 -21.07 -5.97 14.95
N ARG A 120 -22.19 -5.54 14.35
CA ARG A 120 -22.26 -4.21 13.71
C ARG A 120 -21.86 -3.13 14.72
N VAL A 121 -20.70 -2.52 14.50
CA VAL A 121 -20.23 -1.38 15.25
C VAL A 121 -20.78 -0.12 14.57
N GLY A 122 -21.41 0.77 15.34
CA GLY A 122 -21.85 2.07 14.84
C GLY A 122 -20.66 2.98 14.49
N GLY A 123 -20.94 4.11 13.83
CA GLY A 123 -19.93 5.13 13.57
C GLY A 123 -19.06 4.89 12.33
N HIS A 124 -17.92 5.59 12.29
CA HIS A 124 -16.98 5.57 11.17
C HIS A 124 -16.00 4.41 11.31
N THR A 125 -16.25 3.32 10.58
CA THR A 125 -15.42 2.11 10.59
C THR A 125 -15.03 1.65 9.19
N LEU A 126 -13.86 1.03 9.08
CA LEU A 126 -13.30 0.52 7.83
C LEU A 126 -12.71 -0.87 8.04
N PRO A 127 -12.89 -1.82 7.10
CA PRO A 127 -12.15 -3.07 7.11
C PRO A 127 -10.64 -2.81 7.06
N GLY A 128 -9.90 -3.47 7.96
CA GLY A 128 -8.45 -3.32 8.01
C GLY A 128 -7.76 -4.29 8.95
N GLU A 129 -6.48 -4.04 9.21
CA GLU A 129 -5.67 -4.80 10.14
C GLU A 129 -4.64 -3.93 10.83
N VAL A 130 -4.23 -4.34 12.03
CA VAL A 130 -3.08 -3.78 12.75
C VAL A 130 -2.08 -4.90 12.98
N GLY A 131 -0.88 -4.73 12.43
CA GLY A 131 0.08 -5.84 12.30
C GLY A 131 -0.58 -7.04 11.61
N ASP A 132 -0.59 -8.19 12.28
CA ASP A 132 -1.23 -9.41 11.78
C ASP A 132 -2.68 -9.60 12.24
N THR A 133 -3.30 -8.62 12.90
CA THR A 133 -4.64 -8.73 13.49
C THR A 133 -5.69 -8.08 12.60
N PRO A 134 -6.52 -8.86 11.87
CA PRO A 134 -7.59 -8.32 11.02
C PRO A 134 -8.81 -7.93 11.84
N GLY A 135 -9.53 -6.90 11.40
CA GLY A 135 -10.73 -6.42 12.06
C GLY A 135 -11.36 -5.20 11.39
N LEU A 136 -12.14 -4.45 12.18
CA LEU A 136 -12.70 -3.15 11.79
C LEU A 136 -11.91 -2.06 12.50
N VAL A 137 -11.32 -1.16 11.72
CA VAL A 137 -10.66 0.05 12.22
C VAL A 137 -11.70 1.15 12.36
N GLY A 138 -12.02 1.52 13.61
CA GLY A 138 -12.86 2.68 13.92
C GLY A 138 -12.02 3.93 14.15
N TYR A 139 -12.58 5.08 13.81
CA TYR A 139 -11.90 6.38 13.94
C TYR A 139 -12.86 7.49 14.38
N ASP A 140 -13.84 7.13 15.18
CA ASP A 140 -14.87 8.00 15.73
C ASP A 140 -14.55 8.44 17.18
N ALA A 141 -15.25 9.47 17.64
CA ALA A 141 -15.16 9.99 19.02
C ALA A 141 -13.73 10.36 19.49
N GLY A 142 -12.87 10.78 18.56
CA GLY A 142 -11.49 11.20 18.89
C GLY A 142 -10.57 10.04 19.24
N VAL A 143 -10.87 8.82 18.79
CA VAL A 143 -10.10 7.62 19.13
C VAL A 143 -9.98 6.69 17.92
N LEU A 144 -8.79 6.17 17.68
CA LEU A 144 -8.54 5.06 16.75
C LEU A 144 -8.76 3.74 17.49
N ARG A 145 -9.59 2.85 16.96
CA ARG A 145 -9.85 1.52 17.54
C ARG A 145 -9.67 0.42 16.53
N LEU A 146 -9.17 -0.73 16.98
CA LEU A 146 -9.32 -1.99 16.24
C LEU A 146 -10.37 -2.86 16.95
N TYR A 147 -11.52 -3.02 16.31
CA TYR A 147 -12.53 -3.97 16.72
C TYR A 147 -12.24 -5.34 16.13
N THR A 148 -12.37 -6.37 16.95
CA THR A 148 -12.26 -7.79 16.59
C THR A 148 -13.48 -8.55 17.09
N ALA A 149 -13.64 -9.82 16.71
CA ALA A 149 -14.72 -10.66 17.22
C ALA A 149 -14.67 -10.86 18.75
N ARG A 150 -13.52 -10.61 19.38
CA ARG A 150 -13.33 -10.69 20.84
C ARG A 150 -13.57 -9.36 21.57
N GLY A 151 -13.91 -8.29 20.83
CA GLY A 151 -14.01 -6.93 21.35
C GLY A 151 -12.91 -6.01 20.82
N VAL A 152 -12.67 -4.91 21.53
CA VAL A 152 -11.64 -3.92 21.17
C VAL A 152 -10.26 -4.50 21.49
N ALA A 153 -9.44 -4.70 20.45
CA ALA A 153 -8.09 -5.25 20.58
C ALA A 153 -7.03 -4.16 20.74
N LEU A 154 -7.31 -2.94 20.27
CA LEU A 154 -6.42 -1.79 20.39
C LEU A 154 -7.25 -0.51 20.44
N GLU A 155 -6.79 0.44 21.24
CA GLU A 155 -7.34 1.78 21.34
C GLU A 155 -6.21 2.81 21.40
N VAL A 156 -6.26 3.83 20.54
CA VAL A 156 -5.29 4.94 20.49
C VAL A 156 -6.06 6.26 20.45
N PRO A 157 -6.19 6.97 21.58
CA PRO A 157 -6.84 8.27 21.61
C PRO A 157 -6.08 9.28 20.74
N PHE A 158 -6.78 10.11 19.97
CA PHE A 158 -6.15 11.12 19.10
C PHE A 158 -5.23 12.07 19.88
N PRO A 159 -5.59 12.55 21.10
CA PRO A 159 -4.69 13.42 21.88
C PRO A 159 -3.38 12.75 22.29
N SER A 160 -3.32 11.41 22.28
CA SER A 160 -2.11 10.64 22.60
C SER A 160 -1.23 10.41 21.37
N ILE A 161 -1.65 10.83 20.18
CA ILE A 161 -0.91 10.66 18.93
C ILE A 161 0.08 11.82 18.79
N TYR A 162 1.37 11.48 18.67
CA TYR A 162 2.41 12.45 18.36
C TYR A 162 2.40 12.81 16.87
N VAL A 163 2.42 11.80 15.98
CA VAL A 163 2.38 12.00 14.53
C VAL A 163 1.77 10.80 13.83
N VAL A 164 1.11 11.03 12.70
CA VAL A 164 0.62 10.00 11.79
C VAL A 164 1.33 10.13 10.45
N GLU A 165 1.91 9.03 9.96
CA GLU A 165 2.47 8.96 8.61
C GLU A 165 1.50 8.23 7.69
N GLU A 166 1.10 8.84 6.58
CA GLU A 166 0.29 8.16 5.56
C GLU A 166 1.13 7.07 4.88
N LEU A 167 0.57 5.86 4.79
CA LEU A 167 1.22 4.75 4.12
C LEU A 167 0.53 4.47 2.79
N PRO A 168 1.21 4.70 1.65
CA PRO A 168 0.66 4.31 0.37
C PRO A 168 0.52 2.78 0.28
N PRO A 169 -0.36 2.31 -0.63
CA PRO A 169 -0.51 0.89 -0.89
C PRO A 169 0.81 0.29 -1.40
N LYS A 170 1.28 -0.80 -0.78
CA LYS A 170 2.51 -1.52 -1.18
C LYS A 170 2.19 -2.69 -2.13
N GLY A 171 2.95 -2.84 -3.20
CA GLY A 171 2.87 -3.99 -4.09
C GLY A 171 1.58 -4.06 -4.92
N PHE A 172 1.15 -5.29 -5.26
CA PHE A 172 0.09 -5.56 -6.24
C PHE A 172 -1.32 -5.21 -5.76
N SER A 173 -1.61 -5.45 -4.48
CA SER A 173 -2.92 -5.15 -3.88
C SER A 173 -2.82 -4.76 -2.39
N GLY A 174 -1.64 -4.33 -1.93
CA GLY A 174 -1.47 -3.98 -0.53
C GLY A 174 -2.40 -2.84 -0.13
N LEU A 175 -3.09 -3.03 1.00
CA LEU A 175 -3.92 -1.99 1.60
C LEU A 175 -3.10 -0.71 1.86
N PRO A 176 -3.67 0.48 1.57
CA PRO A 176 -3.14 1.72 2.14
C PRO A 176 -3.23 1.69 3.67
N GLY A 177 -2.65 2.66 4.33
CA GLY A 177 -2.63 2.67 5.78
C GLY A 177 -2.11 3.95 6.39
N ILE A 178 -1.85 3.86 7.69
CA ILE A 178 -1.20 4.88 8.49
C ILE A 178 -0.22 4.22 9.46
N ASP A 179 0.92 4.85 9.70
CA ASP A 179 1.81 4.50 10.81
C ASP A 179 1.63 5.57 11.88
N VAL A 180 1.17 5.17 13.06
CA VAL A 180 0.84 6.07 14.16
C VAL A 180 1.96 5.98 15.18
N LEU A 181 2.60 7.12 15.47
CA LEU A 181 3.49 7.26 16.60
C LEU A 181 2.72 7.90 17.75
N ALA A 182 2.55 7.16 18.84
CA ALA A 182 1.99 7.68 20.07
C ALA A 182 3.06 8.46 20.88
N MET A 183 2.60 9.31 21.79
CA MET A 183 3.44 10.15 22.66
C MET A 183 4.35 9.33 23.60
N ASP A 184 3.98 8.08 23.88
CA ASP A 184 4.77 7.12 24.66
C ASP A 184 5.92 6.49 23.85
N GLY A 185 6.05 6.83 22.57
CA GLY A 185 7.05 6.28 21.66
C GLY A 185 6.62 5.01 20.92
N THR A 186 5.40 4.50 21.17
CA THR A 186 4.89 3.29 20.52
C THR A 186 4.49 3.58 19.08
N TRP A 187 4.98 2.73 18.16
CA TRP A 187 4.59 2.78 16.75
C TRP A 187 3.58 1.68 16.40
N THR A 188 2.47 2.09 15.79
CA THR A 188 1.40 1.19 15.36
C THR A 188 1.05 1.40 13.90
N GLU A 189 1.21 0.36 13.10
CA GLU A 189 0.81 0.39 11.68
C GLU A 189 -0.62 -0.14 11.50
N PHE A 190 -1.51 0.72 11.00
CA PHE A 190 -2.86 0.39 10.58
C PHE A 190 -2.90 0.27 9.06
N ARG A 191 -3.53 -0.79 8.55
CA ARG A 191 -3.77 -1.01 7.12
C ARG A 191 -5.26 -1.14 6.87
N VAL A 192 -5.83 -0.29 6.03
CA VAL A 192 -7.29 -0.20 5.82
C VAL A 192 -7.63 -0.22 4.33
N THR A 193 -8.87 -0.54 3.99
CA THR A 193 -9.33 -0.55 2.60
C THR A 193 -9.30 0.82 1.92
N ASP A 194 -9.51 1.88 2.69
CA ASP A 194 -9.40 3.28 2.27
C ASP A 194 -9.01 4.12 3.49
N ASN A 195 -7.96 4.91 3.41
CA ASN A 195 -7.49 5.76 4.52
C ASN A 195 -7.83 7.25 4.31
N GLY A 196 -8.47 7.64 3.19
CA GLY A 196 -8.70 9.04 2.85
C GLY A 196 -9.51 9.79 3.90
N LYS A 197 -10.71 9.26 4.24
CA LYS A 197 -11.58 9.85 5.27
C LYS A 197 -10.94 9.82 6.66
N LEU A 198 -10.28 8.71 7.00
CA LEU A 198 -9.57 8.54 8.27
C LEU A 198 -8.52 9.64 8.48
N LEU A 199 -7.66 9.86 7.47
CA LEU A 199 -6.63 10.89 7.54
C LEU A 199 -7.23 12.30 7.65
N THR A 200 -8.30 12.59 6.91
CA THR A 200 -9.00 13.88 7.02
C THR A 200 -9.61 14.09 8.40
N THR A 201 -10.19 13.05 9.02
CA THR A 201 -10.71 13.14 10.39
C THR A 201 -9.60 13.41 11.41
N LEU A 202 -8.44 12.77 11.27
CA LEU A 202 -7.29 13.00 12.13
C LEU A 202 -6.77 14.45 12.02
N GLU A 203 -6.66 14.98 10.80
CA GLU A 203 -6.25 16.37 10.55
C GLU A 203 -7.24 17.37 11.14
N GLN A 204 -8.54 17.14 10.96
CA GLN A 204 -9.60 17.99 11.52
C GLN A 204 -9.60 17.99 13.05
N ALA A 205 -9.17 16.89 13.67
CA ALA A 205 -8.98 16.79 15.11
C ALA A 205 -7.65 17.41 15.60
N GLY A 206 -6.86 18.02 14.71
CA GLY A 206 -5.57 18.65 15.04
C GLY A 206 -4.40 17.67 15.18
N THR A 207 -4.57 16.40 14.78
CA THR A 207 -3.48 15.43 14.78
C THR A 207 -2.51 15.76 13.65
N PRO A 208 -1.18 15.83 13.89
CA PRO A 208 -0.20 16.03 12.83
C PRO A 208 -0.17 14.84 11.88
N VAL A 209 -0.51 15.05 10.60
CA VAL A 209 -0.53 14.03 9.57
C VAL A 209 0.50 14.34 8.49
N LEU A 210 1.37 13.39 8.19
CA LEU A 210 2.34 13.44 7.10
C LEU A 210 1.73 12.76 5.87
N ARG A 211 1.12 13.55 4.99
CA ARG A 211 0.47 13.07 3.76
C ARG A 211 1.48 12.49 2.78
N ALA A 212 1.08 11.46 2.04
CA ALA A 212 1.89 10.85 1.00
C ALA A 212 1.46 11.38 -0.39
N VAL A 213 2.40 11.86 -1.20
CA VAL A 213 2.13 12.33 -2.57
C VAL A 213 2.80 11.43 -3.60
N ASN A 214 2.00 10.97 -4.57
CA ASN A 214 2.49 10.10 -5.63
C ASN A 214 3.37 10.90 -6.61
N ARG A 215 4.57 10.39 -6.85
CA ARG A 215 5.50 10.92 -7.85
C ARG A 215 5.19 10.28 -9.20
N PHE A 216 4.82 11.10 -10.19
CA PHE A 216 4.71 10.70 -11.58
C PHE A 216 6.08 10.43 -12.21
#